data_AF-W6L898-F1
#
_entry.id   AF-W6L898-F1
#
_cell.length_a   1.000
_cell.length_b   1.000
_cell.length_c   1.000
_cell.angle_alpha   90.00
_cell.angle_beta   90.00
_cell.angle_gamma   90.00
#
_symmetry.space_group_name_H-M   'P 1'
#
loop_
_entity.id
_entity.type
_entity.pdbx_description
1 polymer ?
#
loop_
_entity_poly.entity_id
_entity_poly.type
_entity_poly.pdbx_seq_one_letter_code
_entity_poly.pdbx_strand_id
1 'polypeptide(L)'
;MLWLSRILRGVSPFSIFLMDQKNNPALKGISIASRAQVLSKMYNELPQKQRRDLQKRAKAYPSLKKKVTKTRRTKRPNSDFSNFVKANYNKVKDLNYKQRFSALSQLYELQKPVDLANELKGLGLDDGKIQSTLNEMKKKGIKRVIKVPKVSKAVNRIKKTKNVPKPRSKSSTKK
;
A
#
# COMPACT_ATOMS: atom_id res chain seq x y z
N MET A 1 35.18 4.62 -14.06
CA MET A 1 34.66 5.59 -15.05
C MET A 1 33.13 5.63 -14.94
N LEU A 2 32.60 6.51 -14.07
CA LEU A 2 31.17 6.57 -13.75
C LEU A 2 30.43 7.38 -14.83
N TRP A 3 29.53 6.73 -15.58
CA TRP A 3 28.61 7.41 -16.49
C TRP A 3 27.61 8.22 -15.67
N LEU A 4 27.93 9.49 -15.42
CA LEU A 4 27.01 10.48 -14.88
C LEU A 4 25.88 10.68 -15.90
N SER A 5 24.80 9.92 -15.73
CA SER A 5 23.55 10.13 -16.46
C SER A 5 22.94 11.44 -15.99
N ARG A 6 23.42 12.56 -16.55
CA ARG A 6 22.85 13.89 -16.33
C ARG A 6 21.48 13.90 -16.97
N ILE A 7 20.45 13.58 -16.18
CA ILE A 7 19.04 13.64 -16.62
C ILE A 7 18.75 15.12 -16.94
N LEU A 8 18.86 15.49 -18.22
CA LEU A 8 18.41 16.79 -18.70
C LEU A 8 16.89 16.87 -18.47
N ARG A 9 16.49 17.73 -17.53
CA ARG A 9 15.09 17.94 -17.12
C ARG A 9 14.31 18.84 -18.09
N GLY A 10 14.95 19.27 -19.18
CA GLY A 10 14.31 20.03 -20.24
C GLY A 10 13.50 19.10 -21.15
N VAL A 11 12.51 19.68 -21.82
CA VAL A 11 11.83 19.00 -22.92
C VAL A 11 12.86 18.72 -24.02
N SER A 12 12.87 17.51 -24.56
CA SER A 12 13.77 17.13 -25.65
C SER A 12 13.30 17.71 -26.98
N PRO A 13 14.18 18.03 -27.94
CA PRO A 13 13.77 18.37 -29.31
C PRO A 13 12.86 17.32 -29.94
N PHE A 14 13.07 16.04 -29.63
CA PHE A 14 12.17 14.96 -30.07
C PHE A 14 10.78 15.07 -29.45
N SER A 15 10.67 15.47 -28.18
CA SER A 15 9.37 15.67 -27.53
C SER A 15 8.57 16.80 -28.18
N ILE A 16 9.22 17.89 -28.59
CA ILE A 16 8.55 18.97 -29.36
C ILE A 16 8.06 18.43 -30.71
N PHE A 17 8.89 17.66 -31.41
CA PHE A 17 8.49 17.01 -32.66
C PHE A 17 7.28 16.09 -32.48
N LEU A 18 7.22 15.32 -31.39
CA LEU A 18 6.05 14.49 -31.08
C LEU A 18 4.78 15.33 -30.86
N MET A 19 4.92 16.51 -30.23
CA MET A 19 3.80 17.42 -30.04
C MET A 19 3.29 18.00 -31.37
N ASP A 20 4.20 18.33 -32.29
CA ASP A 20 3.87 18.81 -33.63
C ASP A 20 3.15 17.72 -34.46
N GLN A 21 3.56 16.45 -34.32
CA GLN A 21 3.03 15.32 -35.10
C GLN A 21 1.79 14.64 -34.50
N LYS A 22 1.29 15.09 -33.33
CA LYS A 22 0.19 14.40 -32.62
C LYS A 22 -1.11 14.27 -33.42
N ASN A 23 -1.35 15.20 -34.35
CA ASN A 23 -2.58 15.27 -35.16
C ASN A 23 -2.39 14.79 -36.60
N ASN A 24 -1.21 14.25 -36.95
CA ASN A 24 -0.91 13.83 -38.31
C ASN A 24 -1.85 12.69 -38.76
N PRO A 25 -2.64 12.87 -39.85
CA PRO A 25 -3.58 11.87 -40.32
C PRO A 25 -2.91 10.55 -40.71
N ALA A 26 -1.67 10.58 -41.21
CA ALA A 26 -0.92 9.38 -41.61
C ALA A 26 -0.62 8.44 -40.43
N LEU A 27 -0.70 8.95 -39.19
CA LEU A 27 -0.45 8.18 -37.98
C LEU A 27 -1.74 7.71 -37.31
N LYS A 28 -2.91 8.15 -37.78
CA LYS A 28 -4.22 7.73 -37.27
C LYS A 28 -4.49 6.28 -37.69
N GLY A 29 -5.01 5.46 -36.77
CA GLY A 29 -5.28 4.03 -37.02
C GLY A 29 -4.10 3.08 -36.81
N ILE A 30 -2.85 3.57 -36.80
CA ILE A 30 -1.67 2.74 -36.52
C ILE A 30 -1.58 2.46 -35.01
N SER A 31 -1.16 1.23 -34.66
CA SER A 31 -0.87 0.84 -33.27
C SER A 31 0.14 1.79 -32.62
N ILE A 32 0.04 1.98 -31.30
CA ILE A 32 0.92 2.93 -30.59
C ILE A 32 2.41 2.56 -30.74
N ALA A 33 2.73 1.27 -30.77
CA ALA A 33 4.09 0.76 -30.91
C ALA A 33 4.67 1.04 -32.30
N SER A 34 3.92 0.71 -33.36
CA SER A 34 4.32 0.99 -34.74
C SER A 34 4.40 2.49 -35.01
N ARG A 35 3.49 3.29 -34.43
CA ARG A 35 3.52 4.76 -34.52
C ARG A 35 4.82 5.34 -33.95
N ALA A 36 5.30 4.82 -32.81
CA ALA A 36 6.56 5.27 -32.22
C ALA A 36 7.76 4.99 -33.14
N GLN A 37 7.79 3.83 -33.81
CA GLN A 37 8.83 3.48 -34.77
C GLN A 37 8.83 4.43 -35.97
N VAL A 38 7.66 4.70 -36.55
CA VAL A 38 7.51 5.64 -37.68
C VAL A 38 7.94 7.05 -37.28
N LEU A 39 7.50 7.54 -36.12
CA LEU A 39 7.89 8.87 -35.62
C LEU A 39 9.40 8.97 -35.38
N SER A 40 10.04 7.92 -34.88
CA SER A 40 11.50 7.90 -34.73
C SER A 40 12.22 7.98 -36.06
N LYS A 41 11.73 7.27 -37.10
CA LYS A 41 12.30 7.34 -38.45
C LYS A 41 12.15 8.74 -39.04
N MET A 42 10.93 9.29 -39.00
CA MET A 42 10.65 10.64 -39.47
C MET A 42 11.57 11.68 -38.80
N TYR A 43 11.77 11.58 -37.48
CA TYR A 43 12.67 12.49 -36.77
C TYR A 43 14.14 12.39 -37.23
N ASN A 44 14.61 11.19 -37.54
CA ASN A 44 15.98 11.00 -38.02
C ASN A 44 16.17 11.49 -39.46
N GLU A 45 15.12 11.46 -40.28
CA GLU A 45 15.10 11.97 -41.65
C GLU A 45 15.05 13.50 -41.72
N LEU A 46 14.72 14.19 -40.62
CA LEU A 46 14.67 15.66 -40.60
C LEU A 46 16.02 16.29 -40.95
N PRO A 47 16.05 17.33 -41.83
CA PRO A 47 17.23 18.13 -42.09
C PRO A 47 17.79 18.78 -40.82
N GLN A 48 19.11 18.96 -40.78
CA GLN A 48 19.81 19.49 -39.61
C GLN A 48 19.32 20.89 -39.20
N LYS A 49 18.89 21.72 -40.16
CA LYS A 49 18.27 23.04 -39.89
C LYS A 49 17.01 22.90 -39.04
N GLN A 50 16.10 21.99 -39.43
CA GLN A 50 14.84 21.77 -38.71
C GLN A 50 15.09 21.18 -37.31
N ARG A 51 16.09 20.31 -37.16
CA ARG A 51 16.50 19.81 -35.83
C ARG A 51 17.02 20.94 -34.93
N ARG A 52 17.79 21.90 -35.47
CA ARG A 52 18.25 23.08 -34.71
C ARG A 52 17.08 23.95 -34.27
N ASP A 53 16.07 24.12 -35.12
CA ASP A 53 14.88 24.90 -34.77
C ASP A 53 14.02 24.19 -33.70
N LEU A 54 13.89 22.86 -33.78
CA LEU A 54 13.30 22.04 -32.71
C LEU A 54 14.08 22.17 -31.40
N GLN A 55 15.42 22.20 -31.46
CA GLN A 55 16.26 22.37 -30.28
C GLN A 55 16.08 23.75 -29.63
N LYS A 56 15.94 24.82 -30.43
CA LYS A 56 15.61 26.16 -29.91
C LYS A 56 14.26 26.16 -29.21
N ARG A 57 13.22 25.59 -29.84
CA ARG A 57 11.87 25.48 -29.25
C ARG A 57 11.88 24.66 -27.96
N ALA A 58 12.62 23.56 -27.93
CA ALA A 58 12.76 22.69 -26.76
C ALA A 58 13.41 23.42 -25.58
N LYS A 59 14.43 24.25 -25.83
CA LYS A 59 15.09 25.07 -24.79
C LYS A 59 14.16 26.14 -24.20
N ALA A 60 13.28 26.72 -25.02
CA ALA A 60 12.30 27.70 -24.58
C ALA A 60 11.10 27.08 -23.84
N TYR A 61 10.94 25.75 -23.91
CA TYR A 61 9.76 25.09 -23.38
C TYR A 61 9.80 24.99 -21.84
N PRO A 62 8.72 25.38 -21.13
CA PRO A 62 8.72 25.34 -19.67
C PRO A 62 8.78 23.90 -19.15
N SER A 63 9.71 23.63 -18.22
CA SER A 63 9.79 22.34 -17.55
C SER A 63 8.94 22.30 -16.29
N LEU A 64 8.11 21.27 -16.13
CA LEU A 64 7.33 21.07 -14.90
C LEU A 64 8.25 20.73 -13.73
N LYS A 65 7.93 21.24 -12.53
CA LYS A 65 8.61 20.87 -11.29
C LYS A 65 8.41 19.38 -11.02
N LYS A 66 9.48 18.69 -10.60
CA LYS A 66 9.41 17.26 -10.29
C LYS A 66 8.39 17.03 -9.16
N LYS A 67 7.37 16.21 -9.42
CA LYS A 67 6.60 15.60 -8.34
C LYS A 67 7.53 14.67 -7.58
N VAL A 68 7.68 14.88 -6.28
CA VAL A 68 8.38 13.93 -5.40
C VAL A 68 7.55 12.65 -5.40
N THR A 69 7.96 11.67 -6.21
CA THR A 69 7.37 10.35 -6.19
C THR A 69 7.59 9.77 -4.80
N LYS A 70 6.51 9.64 -4.03
CA LYS A 70 6.52 8.92 -2.77
C LYS A 70 7.09 7.53 -3.06
N THR A 71 8.18 7.19 -2.39
CA THR A 71 8.80 5.87 -2.52
C THR A 71 7.73 4.80 -2.33
N ARG A 72 7.82 3.71 -3.11
CA ARG A 72 6.88 2.60 -3.01
C ARG A 72 6.92 2.10 -1.56
N ARG A 73 5.81 2.27 -0.84
CA ARG A 73 5.69 1.74 0.52
C ARG A 73 5.88 0.24 0.44
N THR A 74 6.80 -0.29 1.24
CA THR A 74 6.97 -1.73 1.41
C THR A 74 5.64 -2.31 1.90
N LYS A 75 5.26 -3.49 1.39
CA LYS A 75 4.08 -4.19 1.89
C LYS A 75 4.31 -4.48 3.37
N ARG A 76 3.32 -4.18 4.21
CA ARG A 76 3.39 -4.53 5.64
C ARG A 76 3.45 -6.05 5.77
N PRO A 77 4.20 -6.60 6.75
CA PRO A 77 4.14 -8.03 7.02
C PRO A 77 2.71 -8.44 7.39
N ASN A 78 2.33 -9.66 7.01
CA ASN A 78 1.02 -10.22 7.35
C ASN A 78 0.92 -10.41 8.87
N SER A 79 -0.24 -10.11 9.43
CA SER A 79 -0.53 -10.46 10.83
C SER A 79 -0.74 -11.96 11.00
N ASP A 80 -0.62 -12.46 12.23
CA ASP A 80 -0.88 -13.87 12.55
C ASP A 80 -2.29 -14.31 12.13
N PHE A 81 -3.29 -13.45 12.38
CA PHE A 81 -4.65 -13.69 11.89
C PHE A 81 -4.73 -13.74 10.36
N SER A 82 -3.99 -12.90 9.64
CA SER A 82 -3.98 -12.94 8.18
C SER A 82 -3.39 -14.25 7.65
N ASN A 83 -2.34 -14.75 8.31
CA ASN A 83 -1.76 -16.06 7.99
C ASN A 83 -2.73 -17.19 8.30
N PHE A 84 -3.43 -17.12 9.43
CA PHE A 84 -4.49 -18.06 9.80
C PHE A 84 -5.64 -18.07 8.79
N VAL A 85 -6.14 -16.89 8.39
CA VAL A 85 -7.20 -16.75 7.39
C VAL A 85 -6.75 -17.39 6.09
N LYS A 86 -5.51 -17.13 5.64
CA LYS A 86 -4.96 -17.72 4.41
C LYS A 86 -4.92 -19.26 4.47
N ALA A 87 -4.55 -19.84 5.60
CA ALA A 87 -4.48 -21.29 5.78
C ALA A 87 -5.87 -21.96 5.88
N ASN A 88 -6.85 -21.29 6.50
CA ASN A 88 -8.15 -21.87 6.80
C ASN A 88 -9.28 -21.45 5.84
N TYR A 89 -9.02 -20.56 4.87
CA TYR A 89 -10.06 -20.03 3.98
C TYR A 89 -10.80 -21.12 3.21
N ASN A 90 -10.11 -22.21 2.84
CA ASN A 90 -10.73 -23.33 2.13
C ASN A 90 -11.89 -23.97 2.91
N LYS A 91 -11.86 -23.93 4.25
CA LYS A 91 -12.92 -24.50 5.12
C LYS A 91 -14.22 -23.70 5.09
N VAL A 92 -14.17 -22.43 4.68
CA VAL A 92 -15.34 -21.52 4.64
C VAL A 92 -15.71 -21.13 3.21
N LYS A 93 -15.12 -21.77 2.19
CA LYS A 93 -15.38 -21.42 0.79
C LYS A 93 -16.84 -21.63 0.40
N ASP A 94 -17.50 -22.62 0.98
CA ASP A 94 -18.88 -22.98 0.64
C ASP A 94 -19.91 -22.05 1.30
N LEU A 95 -19.51 -21.30 2.33
CA LEU A 95 -20.37 -20.31 2.99
C LEU A 95 -20.57 -19.05 2.13
N ASN A 96 -21.62 -18.29 2.42
CA ASN A 96 -21.81 -16.96 1.84
C ASN A 96 -20.64 -16.04 2.23
N TYR A 97 -20.10 -15.28 1.27
CA TYR A 97 -18.93 -14.40 1.45
C TYR A 97 -19.04 -13.48 2.67
N LYS A 98 -20.25 -13.00 3.00
CA LYS A 98 -20.51 -12.14 4.17
C LYS A 98 -20.27 -12.86 5.50
N GLN A 99 -20.48 -14.17 5.55
CA GLN A 99 -20.37 -14.98 6.76
C GLN A 99 -18.98 -15.61 6.92
N ARG A 100 -18.22 -15.79 5.83
CA ARG A 100 -16.89 -16.45 5.85
C ARG A 100 -15.95 -15.83 6.87
N PHE A 101 -15.91 -14.51 6.92
CA PHE A 101 -15.00 -13.81 7.83
C PHE A 101 -15.41 -13.94 9.29
N SER A 102 -16.73 -13.96 9.58
CA SER A 102 -17.25 -14.20 10.93
C SER A 102 -16.97 -15.62 11.42
N ALA A 103 -17.12 -16.61 10.54
CA ALA A 103 -16.79 -18.00 10.87
C ALA A 103 -15.28 -18.16 11.11
N LEU A 104 -14.44 -17.50 10.30
CA LEU A 104 -12.99 -17.50 10.49
C LEU A 104 -12.55 -16.76 11.76
N SER A 105 -13.22 -15.66 12.14
CA SER A 105 -12.90 -14.97 13.39
C SER A 105 -13.23 -15.82 14.61
N GLN A 106 -14.39 -16.50 14.60
CA GLN A 106 -14.78 -17.46 15.64
C GLN A 106 -13.79 -18.63 15.73
N LEU A 107 -13.43 -19.23 14.59
CA LEU A 107 -12.45 -20.33 14.54
C LEU A 107 -11.10 -19.88 15.08
N TYR A 108 -10.69 -18.65 14.75
CA TYR A 108 -9.44 -18.10 15.25
C TYR A 108 -9.46 -17.89 16.76
N GLU A 109 -10.55 -17.37 17.33
CA GLU A 109 -10.70 -17.22 18.78
C GLU A 109 -10.60 -18.55 19.52
N LEU A 110 -11.18 -19.61 18.98
CA LEU A 110 -11.07 -20.96 19.55
C LEU A 110 -9.65 -21.55 19.44
N GLN A 111 -8.94 -21.24 18.35
CA GLN A 111 -7.60 -21.76 18.09
C GLN A 111 -6.48 -20.89 18.69
N LYS A 112 -6.77 -19.65 19.07
CA LYS A 112 -5.80 -18.78 19.73
C LYS A 112 -5.27 -19.50 20.98
N PRO A 113 -3.95 -19.59 21.16
CA PRO A 113 -3.44 -19.91 22.48
C PRO A 113 -3.97 -18.82 23.42
N VAL A 114 -4.71 -19.26 24.43
CA VAL A 114 -5.17 -18.37 25.49
C VAL A 114 -3.92 -17.77 26.13
N ASP A 115 -3.74 -16.45 25.99
CA ASP A 115 -2.76 -15.73 26.77
C ASP A 115 -3.29 -15.67 28.21
N LEU A 116 -3.15 -16.79 28.93
CA LEU A 116 -3.64 -16.99 30.29
C LEU A 116 -3.22 -15.83 31.21
N ALA A 117 -2.04 -15.26 30.98
CA ALA A 117 -1.55 -14.10 31.71
C ALA A 117 -2.40 -12.83 31.51
N ASN A 118 -2.89 -12.58 30.29
CA ASN A 118 -3.70 -11.40 29.98
C ASN A 118 -5.15 -11.57 30.46
N GLU A 119 -5.68 -12.79 30.38
CA GLU A 119 -7.02 -13.10 30.89
C GLU A 119 -7.07 -13.07 32.42
N LEU A 120 -6.06 -13.64 33.11
CA LEU A 120 -5.96 -13.57 34.58
C LEU A 120 -5.77 -12.13 35.09
N LYS A 121 -5.07 -11.27 34.33
CA LYS A 121 -5.01 -9.83 34.63
C LYS A 121 -6.38 -9.15 34.47
N GLY A 122 -7.18 -9.58 33.50
CA GLY A 122 -8.54 -9.08 33.29
C GLY A 122 -9.51 -9.43 34.42
N LEU A 123 -9.24 -10.51 35.16
CA LEU A 123 -9.99 -10.93 36.36
C LEU A 123 -9.55 -10.20 37.65
N GLY A 124 -8.63 -9.24 37.55
CA GLY A 124 -8.18 -8.44 38.70
C GLY A 124 -7.19 -9.16 39.62
N LEU A 125 -6.52 -10.22 39.16
CA LEU A 125 -5.49 -10.89 39.96
C LEU A 125 -4.18 -10.09 39.96
N ASP A 126 -3.55 -10.05 41.13
CA ASP A 126 -2.23 -9.44 41.33
C ASP A 126 -1.14 -10.20 40.54
N ASP A 127 -0.17 -9.47 39.99
CA ASP A 127 0.90 -10.02 39.14
C ASP A 127 1.67 -11.20 39.79
N GLY A 128 1.82 -11.20 41.13
CA GLY A 128 2.45 -12.28 41.87
C GLY A 128 1.65 -13.59 41.85
N LYS A 129 0.32 -13.52 41.96
CA LYS A 129 -0.59 -14.70 41.90
C LYS A 129 -0.68 -15.26 40.48
N ILE A 130 -0.56 -14.40 39.47
CA ILE A 130 -0.53 -14.82 38.07
C ILE A 130 0.74 -15.63 37.78
N GLN A 131 1.89 -15.24 38.33
CA GLN A 131 3.13 -16.00 38.14
C GLN A 131 3.14 -17.34 38.88
N SER A 132 2.59 -17.42 40.09
CA SER A 132 2.52 -18.68 40.85
C SER A 132 1.60 -19.70 40.14
N THR A 133 0.41 -19.27 39.70
CA THR A 133 -0.54 -20.12 38.96
C THR A 133 0.04 -20.60 37.62
N LEU A 134 0.71 -19.73 36.86
CA LEU A 134 1.40 -20.14 35.62
C LEU A 134 2.51 -21.16 35.87
N ASN A 135 3.23 -21.05 36.98
CA ASN A 135 4.29 -21.98 37.34
C ASN A 135 3.74 -23.33 37.82
N GLU A 136 2.62 -23.35 38.54
CA GLU A 136 1.91 -24.57 38.91
C GLU A 136 1.32 -25.30 37.69
N MET A 137 0.73 -24.58 36.75
CA MET A 137 0.20 -25.17 35.51
C MET A 137 1.32 -25.79 34.66
N LYS A 138 2.51 -25.17 34.63
CA LYS A 138 3.71 -25.74 33.99
C LYS A 138 4.20 -27.00 34.70
N LYS A 139 4.21 -27.02 36.04
CA LYS A 139 4.58 -28.21 36.84
C LYS A 139 3.59 -29.37 36.63
N LYS A 140 2.31 -29.08 36.42
CA LYS A 140 1.25 -30.08 36.13
C LYS A 140 1.24 -30.57 34.67
N GLY A 141 2.21 -30.18 33.84
CA GLY A 141 2.34 -30.70 32.47
C GLY A 141 1.31 -30.16 31.48
N ILE A 142 0.56 -29.12 31.83
CA ILE A 142 -0.40 -28.46 30.92
C ILE A 142 0.40 -27.63 29.89
N LYS A 143 0.89 -28.28 28.84
CA LYS A 143 1.64 -27.67 27.74
C LYS A 143 0.69 -27.04 26.71
N ARG A 144 -0.09 -26.02 27.11
CA ARG A 144 -0.69 -25.06 26.16
C ARG A 144 -0.04 -23.67 26.26
N VAL A 145 1.24 -23.64 26.56
CA VAL A 145 2.05 -22.42 26.46
C VAL A 145 2.86 -22.53 25.16
N ILE A 146 2.22 -22.18 24.05
CA ILE A 146 2.95 -21.77 22.84
C ILE A 146 3.74 -20.52 23.25
N LYS A 147 5.07 -20.57 23.06
CA LYS A 147 5.97 -19.46 23.36
C LYS A 147 5.43 -18.16 22.76
N VAL A 148 5.12 -17.20 23.62
CA VAL A 148 4.93 -15.79 23.24
C VAL A 148 6.18 -15.34 22.46
N PRO A 149 6.09 -14.91 21.20
CA PRO A 149 7.20 -14.21 20.57
C PRO A 149 7.43 -12.92 21.35
N LYS A 150 8.64 -12.74 21.88
CA LYS A 150 9.08 -11.48 22.51
C LYS A 150 9.05 -10.37 21.45
N VAL A 151 7.92 -9.66 21.34
CA VAL A 151 7.89 -8.38 20.61
C VAL A 151 8.26 -7.29 21.60
N SER A 152 9.56 -7.03 21.70
CA SER A 152 10.06 -5.81 22.31
C SER A 152 9.64 -4.61 21.45
N LYS A 153 8.98 -3.63 22.09
CA LYS A 153 8.77 -2.23 21.66
C LYS A 153 7.74 -1.99 20.54
N ALA A 154 6.55 -1.52 20.94
CA ALA A 154 5.85 -0.39 20.29
C ALA A 154 4.53 -0.04 21.02
N VAL A 155 4.55 0.17 22.34
CA VAL A 155 3.43 0.80 23.04
C VAL A 155 3.85 2.23 23.35
N ASN A 156 3.44 3.15 22.47
CA ASN A 156 3.16 4.56 22.79
C ASN A 156 2.64 5.28 21.54
N ARG A 157 1.44 4.94 21.06
CA ARG A 157 0.70 5.89 20.19
C ARG A 157 -0.81 5.62 20.07
N ILE A 158 -1.55 5.60 21.17
CA ILE A 158 -2.99 5.97 21.12
C ILE A 158 -3.30 6.80 22.36
N LYS A 159 -2.79 8.03 22.40
CA LYS A 159 -3.40 9.10 23.18
C LYS A 159 -4.39 9.80 22.25
N LYS A 160 -5.63 9.95 22.73
CA LYS A 160 -6.69 10.86 22.27
C LYS A 160 -7.42 10.48 20.98
N THR A 161 -8.57 9.82 21.13
CA THR A 161 -9.75 10.16 20.31
C THR A 161 -10.77 10.83 21.22
N LYS A 162 -10.87 12.15 21.03
CA LYS A 162 -11.91 13.02 21.59
C LYS A 162 -13.30 12.49 21.23
N ASN A 163 -14.21 12.59 22.19
CA ASN A 163 -15.66 12.58 21.97
C ASN A 163 -16.03 13.48 20.78
N VAL A 164 -16.77 12.94 19.81
CA VAL A 164 -17.45 13.73 18.78
C VAL A 164 -18.95 13.61 19.04
N PRO A 165 -19.67 14.73 19.27
CA PRO A 165 -21.13 14.69 19.43
C PRO A 165 -21.84 14.42 18.10
N LYS A 166 -22.94 13.68 18.21
CA LYS A 166 -23.92 13.32 17.19
C LYS A 166 -24.49 14.57 16.48
N PRO A 167 -24.58 14.62 15.13
CA PRO A 167 -25.23 15.73 14.45
C PRO A 167 -26.76 15.68 14.65
N ARG A 168 -27.33 16.82 15.06
CA ARG A 168 -28.76 17.06 15.24
C ARG A 168 -29.46 17.19 13.88
N SER A 169 -30.67 16.67 13.83
CA SER A 169 -31.63 16.65 12.71
C SER A 169 -31.85 18.01 12.06
N LYS A 170 -31.93 18.03 10.72
CA LYS A 170 -32.38 19.16 9.92
C LYS A 170 -33.86 19.42 10.18
N SER A 171 -34.21 20.58 10.73
CA SER A 171 -35.57 21.11 10.69
C SER A 171 -35.71 22.05 9.50
N SER A 172 -36.66 21.71 8.64
CA SER A 172 -37.18 22.54 7.56
C SER A 172 -37.86 23.79 8.12
N THR A 173 -37.55 24.95 7.56
CA THR A 173 -38.52 26.05 7.51
C THR A 173 -38.40 26.78 6.19
N LYS A 174 -39.59 27.03 5.64
CA LYS A 174 -39.94 27.40 4.29
C LYS A 174 -40.61 28.77 4.39
N LYS A 175 -40.22 29.67 3.49
CA LYS A 175 -40.82 30.93 3.02
C LYS A 175 -39.83 32.07 3.07
#